data_AF-A0A6G0ZDV3-F1
#
_entry.id   AF-A0A6G0ZDV3-F1
#
_cell.length_a   1.000
_cell.length_b   1.000
_cell.length_c   1.000
_cell.angle_alpha   90.00
_cell.angle_beta   90.00
_cell.angle_gamma   90.00
#
_symmetry.space_group_name_H-M   'P 1'
#
loop_
_entity.id
_entity.type
_entity.pdbx_description
1 polymer ?
#
loop_
_entity_poly.entity_id
_entity_poly.type
_entity_poly.pdbx_seq_one_letter_code
_entity_poly.pdbx_strand_id
1 'polypeptide(L)'
;MLIKVSIQYSQFTFNSSLEDFNISKFPIFIRNAMAKYKVVMVRHGESEWNQKNLFCGWYDASLSPKGEEEAANAGKALKQGNYKFDLAHTSVLKRAQNTLGAILKELGQEDIPIFKTWRLNERHYGGLTGLNKSETAAKYGEEQVQIWRRSFDTPPPSMDTDHAYYDQIVNDPRYKDEPLKEEFPMFESLKLTIQRTLPYWNDVIIPQLKEGKQILIAAHGNSLRGIVKHLDNLTEDQIMSLNLPTGIPFEYELDENFKPVVSMKFLGDEETVKKAIEAVAAQGKAK
;
A
#
# COMPACT_ATOMS: atom_id res chain seq x y z
N MET A 1 58.44 -24.82 -8.27
CA MET A 1 59.33 -23.81 -7.65
C MET A 1 58.65 -22.46 -7.81
N LEU A 2 58.48 -21.74 -6.71
CA LEU A 2 57.58 -20.59 -6.50
C LEU A 2 57.70 -19.47 -7.55
N ILE A 3 56.55 -18.93 -8.00
CA ILE A 3 56.44 -17.54 -8.45
C ILE A 3 55.28 -16.89 -7.69
N LYS A 4 55.62 -15.81 -6.97
CA LYS A 4 54.72 -14.95 -6.20
C LYS A 4 53.74 -14.22 -7.13
N VAL A 5 52.48 -14.11 -6.71
CA VAL A 5 51.62 -12.98 -7.11
C VAL A 5 51.00 -12.39 -5.85
N SER A 6 51.36 -11.14 -5.58
CA SER A 6 50.77 -10.27 -4.56
C SER A 6 49.49 -9.67 -5.13
N ILE A 7 48.40 -9.69 -4.37
CA ILE A 7 47.20 -8.91 -4.67
C ILE A 7 46.97 -7.96 -3.50
N GLN A 8 47.12 -6.68 -3.81
CA GLN A 8 46.89 -5.52 -2.95
C GLN A 8 45.38 -5.29 -2.81
N TYR A 9 44.89 -5.14 -1.57
CA TYR A 9 43.54 -4.65 -1.30
C TYR A 9 43.51 -3.14 -1.53
N SER A 10 42.74 -2.68 -2.53
CA SER A 10 42.40 -1.27 -2.69
C SER A 10 41.08 -0.96 -1.98
N GLN A 11 41.12 0.03 -1.11
CA GLN A 11 40.01 0.65 -0.39
C GLN A 11 38.88 1.05 -1.35
N PHE A 12 37.66 0.56 -1.10
CA PHE A 12 36.45 1.21 -1.64
C PHE A 12 35.98 2.25 -0.62
N THR A 13 36.28 3.51 -0.92
CA THR A 13 35.64 4.67 -0.30
C THR A 13 34.19 4.74 -0.78
N PHE A 14 33.23 4.59 0.14
CA PHE A 14 31.82 4.86 -0.10
C PHE A 14 31.63 6.37 -0.27
N ASN A 15 31.34 6.81 -1.49
CA ASN A 15 30.84 8.16 -1.75
C ASN A 15 29.33 8.05 -1.94
N SER A 16 28.56 8.47 -0.93
CA SER A 16 27.10 8.58 -1.02
C SER A 16 26.74 9.93 -1.63
N SER A 17 26.43 9.96 -2.92
CA SER A 17 25.74 11.09 -3.56
C SER A 17 24.27 10.74 -3.79
N LEU A 18 23.40 11.68 -3.40
CA LEU A 18 21.94 11.69 -3.49
C LEU A 18 21.44 11.83 -4.93
N GLU A 19 21.74 10.87 -5.80
CA GLU A 19 21.16 10.81 -7.14
C GLU A 19 20.65 9.40 -7.39
N ASP A 20 19.33 9.22 -7.32
CA ASP A 20 18.55 8.27 -8.13
C ASP A 20 17.16 8.01 -7.50
N PHE A 21 16.26 8.99 -7.61
CA PHE A 21 14.84 8.70 -7.59
C PHE A 21 14.26 9.09 -8.94
N ASN A 22 14.48 8.22 -9.92
CA ASN A 22 13.93 8.36 -11.26
C ASN A 22 12.79 7.34 -11.40
N ILE A 23 11.57 7.82 -11.64
CA ILE A 23 10.38 7.01 -11.98
C ILE A 23 10.68 6.13 -13.22
N SER A 24 11.71 6.47 -14.01
CA SER A 24 12.23 5.67 -15.12
C SER A 24 12.89 4.33 -14.74
N LYS A 25 13.07 4.00 -13.45
CA LYS A 25 13.63 2.69 -13.01
C LYS A 25 12.58 1.59 -12.89
N PHE A 26 11.29 1.90 -12.99
CA PHE A 26 10.28 0.88 -13.23
C PHE A 26 10.19 0.63 -14.74
N PRO A 27 10.25 -0.62 -15.21
CA PRO A 27 10.15 -0.88 -16.63
C PRO A 27 8.77 -0.40 -17.12
N ILE A 28 8.76 0.65 -17.95
CA ILE A 28 7.59 1.04 -18.71
C ILE A 28 7.39 -0.05 -19.77
N PHE A 29 6.69 -1.12 -19.39
CA PHE A 29 6.24 -2.11 -20.35
C PHE A 29 5.02 -1.53 -21.07
N ILE A 30 5.21 -1.18 -22.35
CA ILE A 30 4.10 -0.94 -23.26
C ILE A 30 3.85 -2.26 -23.97
N ARG A 31 2.72 -2.90 -23.68
CA ARG A 31 2.24 -4.02 -24.49
C ARG A 31 1.45 -3.45 -25.67
N ASN A 32 1.68 -3.99 -26.88
CA ASN A 32 0.83 -3.73 -28.07
C ASN A 32 -0.54 -4.42 -27.93
N ALA A 33 -1.22 -4.22 -26.80
CA ALA A 33 -2.54 -4.73 -26.50
C ALA A 33 -3.48 -3.55 -26.26
N MET A 34 -4.72 -3.64 -26.72
CA MET A 34 -5.70 -2.58 -26.46
C MET A 34 -6.21 -2.67 -25.02
N ALA A 35 -6.30 -1.51 -24.36
CA ALA A 35 -6.93 -1.39 -23.06
C ALA A 35 -8.41 -1.76 -23.16
N LYS A 36 -8.84 -2.71 -22.33
CA LYS A 36 -10.23 -3.20 -22.28
C LYS A 36 -10.90 -2.87 -20.96
N TYR A 37 -10.16 -2.96 -19.87
CA TYR A 37 -10.68 -2.72 -18.52
C TYR A 37 -9.91 -1.60 -17.83
N LYS A 38 -10.59 -0.91 -16.93
CA LYS A 38 -10.00 0.14 -16.10
C LYS A 38 -10.36 -0.08 -14.64
N VAL A 39 -9.37 0.11 -13.77
CA VAL A 39 -9.54 0.03 -12.31
C VAL A 39 -8.77 1.17 -11.67
N VAL A 40 -9.42 1.86 -10.73
CA VAL A 40 -8.81 2.95 -9.97
C VAL A 40 -8.60 2.47 -8.55
N MET A 41 -7.41 2.73 -8.01
CA MET A 41 -7.03 2.40 -6.65
C MET A 41 -6.54 3.65 -5.94
N VAL A 42 -6.76 3.73 -4.63
CA VAL A 42 -6.28 4.83 -3.80
C VAL A 42 -5.88 4.31 -2.43
N ARG A 43 -4.67 4.66 -2.00
CA ARG A 43 -4.28 4.51 -0.60
C ARG A 43 -5.00 5.59 0.19
N HIS A 44 -5.59 5.22 1.33
CA HIS A 44 -6.24 6.18 2.22
C HIS A 44 -5.36 7.41 2.52
N GLY A 45 -6.01 8.54 2.82
CA GLY A 45 -5.33 9.75 3.29
C GLY A 45 -4.57 9.51 4.60
N GLU A 46 -3.69 10.42 4.98
CA GLU A 46 -2.91 10.33 6.22
C GLU A 46 -3.79 10.02 7.45
N SER A 47 -3.45 8.98 8.21
CA SER A 47 -4.12 8.69 9.49
C SER A 47 -3.48 9.44 10.65
N GLU A 48 -4.21 9.58 11.76
CA GLU A 48 -3.68 10.12 13.01
C GLU A 48 -2.39 9.40 13.46
N TRP A 49 -2.31 8.09 13.22
CA TRP A 49 -1.12 7.30 13.57
C TRP A 49 0.00 7.45 12.55
N ASN A 50 -0.30 7.77 11.29
CA ASN A 50 0.76 8.17 10.35
C ASN A 50 1.38 9.51 10.75
N GLN A 51 0.55 10.47 11.14
CA GLN A 51 0.99 11.77 11.64
C GLN A 51 1.89 11.62 12.89
N LYS A 52 1.52 10.72 13.81
CA LYS A 52 2.31 10.39 15.02
C LYS A 52 3.49 9.45 14.77
N ASN A 53 3.74 9.07 13.52
CA ASN A 53 4.78 8.13 13.11
C ASN A 53 4.70 6.74 13.79
N LEU A 54 3.50 6.25 14.08
CA LEU A 54 3.25 4.95 14.70
C LEU A 54 3.04 3.86 13.64
N PHE A 55 3.36 2.61 13.99
CA PHE A 55 2.92 1.44 13.23
C PHE A 55 1.42 1.20 13.46
N CYS A 56 0.58 1.50 12.47
CA CYS A 56 -0.88 1.38 12.58
C CYS A 56 -1.40 -0.04 12.37
N GLY A 57 -1.11 -0.65 11.22
CA GLY A 57 -1.56 -2.01 10.92
C GLY A 57 -3.08 -2.15 11.03
N TRP A 58 -3.54 -3.11 11.80
CA TRP A 58 -4.98 -3.39 11.97
C TRP A 58 -5.65 -2.56 13.06
N TYR A 59 -4.91 -1.72 13.80
CA TYR A 59 -5.53 -0.73 14.66
C TYR A 59 -6.39 0.23 13.82
N ASP A 60 -7.59 0.53 14.31
CA ASP A 60 -8.59 1.29 13.56
C ASP A 60 -8.49 2.81 13.74
N ALA A 61 -7.32 3.36 13.41
CA ALA A 61 -7.09 4.81 13.45
C ALA A 61 -7.98 5.56 12.45
N SER A 62 -8.42 6.76 12.86
CA SER A 62 -9.09 7.74 12.00
C SER A 62 -8.13 8.42 11.02
N LEU A 63 -8.68 9.11 10.02
CA LEU A 63 -7.93 10.07 9.23
C LEU A 63 -7.49 11.25 10.12
N SER A 64 -6.34 11.85 9.82
CA SER A 64 -5.99 13.17 10.35
C SER A 64 -6.76 14.24 9.57
N PRO A 65 -6.83 15.51 10.04
CA PRO A 65 -7.43 16.59 9.26
C PRO A 65 -6.80 16.75 7.87
N LYS A 66 -5.49 16.51 7.76
CA LYS A 66 -4.78 16.46 6.48
C LYS A 66 -5.23 15.28 5.63
N GLY A 67 -5.41 14.10 6.23
CA GLY A 67 -5.92 12.92 5.51
C GLY A 67 -7.35 13.08 4.98
N GLU A 68 -8.19 13.84 5.68
CA GLU A 68 -9.53 14.20 5.19
C GLU A 68 -9.45 15.12 3.97
N GLU A 69 -8.55 16.11 3.99
CA GLU A 69 -8.28 16.98 2.85
C GLU A 69 -7.71 16.20 1.65
N GLU A 70 -6.74 15.31 1.89
CA GLU A 70 -6.19 14.40 0.88
C GLU A 70 -7.29 13.56 0.22
N ALA A 71 -8.22 13.00 1.01
CA ALA A 71 -9.33 12.23 0.48
C ALA A 71 -10.33 13.05 -0.35
N ALA A 72 -10.64 14.28 0.06
CA ALA A 72 -11.47 15.18 -0.73
C ALA A 72 -10.78 15.58 -2.04
N ASN A 73 -9.47 15.86 -2.00
CA ASN A 73 -8.69 16.21 -3.18
C ASN A 73 -8.58 15.04 -4.17
N ALA A 74 -8.47 13.80 -3.69
CA ALA A 74 -8.59 12.60 -4.51
C ALA A 74 -9.93 12.56 -5.29
N GLY A 75 -11.04 12.87 -4.61
CA GLY A 75 -12.36 12.95 -5.24
C GLY A 75 -12.45 14.03 -6.30
N LYS A 76 -11.90 15.22 -6.03
CA LYS A 76 -11.83 16.31 -7.01
C LYS A 76 -11.00 15.94 -8.24
N ALA A 77 -9.85 15.28 -8.06
CA ALA A 77 -9.01 14.83 -9.17
C ALA A 77 -9.75 13.83 -10.07
N LEU A 78 -10.45 12.87 -9.47
CA LEU A 78 -11.28 11.90 -10.21
C LEU A 78 -12.46 12.60 -10.92
N LYS A 79 -13.08 13.59 -10.29
CA LYS A 79 -14.15 14.38 -10.91
C LYS A 79 -13.65 15.16 -12.13
N GLN A 80 -12.48 15.82 -12.01
CA GLN A 80 -11.84 16.54 -13.12
C GLN A 80 -11.47 15.61 -14.28
N GLY A 81 -11.05 14.39 -13.96
CA GLY A 81 -10.78 13.34 -14.95
C GLY A 81 -12.03 12.69 -15.55
N ASN A 82 -13.24 13.14 -15.19
CA ASN A 82 -14.52 12.57 -15.61
C ASN A 82 -14.70 11.07 -15.29
N TYR A 83 -14.09 10.60 -14.20
CA TYR A 83 -14.26 9.22 -13.76
C TYR A 83 -15.67 8.98 -13.24
N LYS A 84 -16.20 7.79 -13.52
CA LYS A 84 -17.45 7.27 -12.96
C LYS A 84 -17.27 5.82 -12.58
N PHE A 85 -17.80 5.43 -11.43
CA PHE A 85 -17.69 4.07 -10.92
C PHE A 85 -19.06 3.40 -10.80
N ASP A 86 -19.11 2.11 -11.10
CA ASP A 86 -20.33 1.31 -10.94
C ASP A 86 -20.43 0.73 -9.52
N LEU A 87 -19.28 0.52 -8.88
CA LEU A 87 -19.17 -0.04 -7.53
C LEU A 87 -17.80 0.32 -6.92
N ALA A 88 -17.68 0.15 -5.61
CA ALA A 88 -16.44 0.38 -4.90
C ALA A 88 -16.10 -0.73 -3.89
N HIS A 89 -14.81 -0.91 -3.63
CA HIS A 89 -14.29 -1.83 -2.63
C HIS A 89 -13.42 -1.11 -1.62
N THR A 90 -13.47 -1.55 -0.37
CA THR A 90 -12.59 -1.01 0.68
C THR A 90 -12.28 -2.06 1.74
N SER A 91 -11.36 -1.72 2.65
CA SER A 91 -11.05 -2.56 3.80
C SER A 91 -12.10 -2.41 4.90
N VAL A 92 -11.97 -3.19 5.98
CA VAL A 92 -12.83 -3.02 7.17
C VAL A 92 -12.31 -1.95 8.13
N LEU A 93 -11.30 -1.15 7.74
CA LEU A 93 -10.71 -0.10 8.55
C LEU A 93 -11.25 1.28 8.18
N LYS A 94 -11.64 2.07 9.19
CA LYS A 94 -12.40 3.32 9.04
C LYS A 94 -11.67 4.34 8.16
N ARG A 95 -10.35 4.44 8.24
CA ARG A 95 -9.58 5.38 7.41
C ARG A 95 -9.72 5.15 5.91
N ALA A 96 -9.79 3.90 5.48
CA ALA A 96 -10.01 3.57 4.07
C ALA A 96 -11.47 3.83 3.67
N GLN A 97 -12.41 3.49 4.55
CA GLN A 97 -13.85 3.76 4.35
C GLN A 97 -14.16 5.26 4.28
N ASN A 98 -13.58 6.06 5.18
CA ASN A 98 -13.75 7.52 5.20
C ASN A 98 -13.10 8.17 3.98
N THR A 99 -11.94 7.64 3.53
CA THR A 99 -11.35 8.10 2.27
C THR A 99 -12.29 7.82 1.09
N LEU A 100 -12.83 6.60 1.01
CA LEU A 100 -13.80 6.24 -0.03
C LEU A 100 -15.03 7.15 0.02
N GLY A 101 -15.61 7.35 1.20
CA GLY A 101 -16.79 8.20 1.38
C GLY A 101 -16.56 9.63 0.91
N ALA A 102 -15.41 10.23 1.25
CA ALA A 102 -15.07 11.57 0.78
C ALA A 102 -14.92 11.64 -0.75
N ILE A 103 -14.30 10.62 -1.36
CA ILE A 103 -14.16 10.52 -2.82
C ILE A 103 -15.54 10.42 -3.49
N LEU A 104 -16.40 9.52 -3.01
CA LEU A 104 -17.73 9.31 -3.57
C LEU A 104 -18.62 10.54 -3.42
N LYS A 105 -18.51 11.27 -2.30
CA LYS A 105 -19.19 12.55 -2.10
C LYS A 105 -18.80 13.60 -3.14
N GLU A 106 -17.50 13.77 -3.40
CA GLU A 106 -17.03 14.71 -4.43
C GLU A 106 -17.49 14.34 -5.84
N LEU A 107 -17.56 13.04 -6.13
CA LEU A 107 -18.07 12.50 -7.39
C LEU A 107 -19.59 12.55 -7.52
N GLY A 108 -20.32 12.74 -6.42
CA GLY A 108 -21.78 12.61 -6.38
C GLY A 108 -22.26 11.16 -6.59
N GLN A 109 -21.49 10.19 -6.10
CA GLN A 109 -21.71 8.74 -6.26
C GLN A 109 -21.84 8.01 -4.91
N GLU A 110 -22.43 8.66 -3.90
CA GLU A 110 -22.56 8.08 -2.54
C GLU A 110 -23.45 6.83 -2.51
N ASP A 111 -24.35 6.65 -3.49
CA ASP A 111 -25.33 5.57 -3.55
C ASP A 111 -24.85 4.30 -4.28
N ILE A 112 -23.61 4.27 -4.80
CA ILE A 112 -23.10 3.07 -5.50
C ILE A 112 -22.87 1.92 -4.50
N PRO A 113 -22.95 0.65 -4.93
CA PRO A 113 -22.61 -0.48 -4.08
C PRO A 113 -21.17 -0.41 -3.53
N ILE A 114 -21.01 -0.59 -2.21
CA ILE A 114 -19.72 -0.62 -1.53
C ILE A 114 -19.52 -1.98 -0.86
N PHE A 115 -18.43 -2.66 -1.20
CA PHE A 115 -18.05 -3.95 -0.62
C PHE A 115 -16.84 -3.81 0.30
N LYS A 116 -16.95 -4.34 1.52
CA LYS A 116 -15.90 -4.28 2.54
C LYS A 116 -15.30 -5.66 2.75
N THR A 117 -13.98 -5.75 2.90
CA THR A 117 -13.32 -7.03 3.24
C THR A 117 -12.06 -6.82 4.07
N TRP A 118 -11.80 -7.72 5.01
CA TRP A 118 -10.53 -7.74 5.74
C TRP A 118 -9.35 -8.09 4.81
N ARG A 119 -9.59 -8.76 3.68
CA ARG A 119 -8.55 -9.10 2.70
C ARG A 119 -7.89 -7.87 2.06
N LEU A 120 -8.52 -6.70 2.16
CA LEU A 120 -7.97 -5.41 1.75
C LEU A 120 -7.32 -4.62 2.90
N ASN A 121 -7.38 -5.09 4.15
CA ASN A 121 -6.74 -4.43 5.30
C ASN A 121 -5.24 -4.19 5.06
N GLU A 122 -4.68 -3.21 5.77
CA GLU A 122 -3.23 -2.99 5.85
C GLU A 122 -2.51 -4.25 6.35
N ARG A 123 -1.21 -4.37 6.10
CA ARG A 123 -0.34 -5.37 6.74
C ARG A 123 -0.51 -5.36 8.27
N HIS A 124 -0.73 -6.51 8.89
CA HIS A 124 -0.72 -6.66 10.35
C HIS A 124 0.72 -6.50 10.88
N TYR A 125 1.00 -5.42 11.61
CA TYR A 125 2.35 -5.16 12.13
C TYR A 125 2.69 -5.94 13.42
N GLY A 126 1.75 -6.77 13.89
CA GLY A 126 1.95 -7.63 15.06
C GLY A 126 2.35 -6.82 16.28
N GLY A 127 3.37 -7.29 17.01
CA GLY A 127 3.88 -6.65 18.23
C GLY A 127 4.52 -5.27 18.02
N LEU A 128 4.68 -4.81 16.78
CA LEU A 128 5.11 -3.43 16.52
C LEU A 128 3.95 -2.43 16.56
N THR A 129 2.70 -2.90 16.57
CA THR A 129 1.52 -2.04 16.50
C THR A 129 1.48 -1.03 17.65
N GLY A 130 1.39 0.25 17.31
CA GLY A 130 1.39 1.35 18.29
C GLY A 130 2.76 1.88 18.68
N LEU A 131 3.85 1.20 18.29
CA LEU A 131 5.20 1.73 18.51
C LEU A 131 5.53 2.86 17.53
N ASN A 132 6.29 3.84 17.99
CA ASN A 132 6.84 4.88 17.11
C ASN A 132 7.99 4.31 16.27
N LYS A 133 7.98 4.56 14.96
CA LYS A 133 8.96 3.99 14.03
C LYS A 133 10.39 4.47 14.32
N SER A 134 10.56 5.75 14.66
CA SER A 134 11.87 6.34 14.93
C SER A 134 12.44 5.83 16.25
N GLU A 135 11.61 5.74 17.30
CA GLU A 135 12.03 5.16 18.59
C GLU A 135 12.34 3.66 18.46
N THR A 136 11.54 2.94 17.67
CA THR A 136 11.80 1.52 17.37
C THR A 136 13.13 1.37 16.63
N ALA A 137 13.46 2.28 15.71
CA ALA A 137 14.75 2.27 15.00
C ALA A 137 15.92 2.58 15.94
N ALA A 138 15.75 3.50 16.89
CA ALA A 138 16.75 3.78 17.92
C ALA A 138 16.99 2.57 18.84
N LYS A 139 15.95 1.79 19.14
CA LYS A 139 16.03 0.62 20.03
C LYS A 139 16.58 -0.64 19.35
N TYR A 140 16.13 -0.92 18.12
CA TYR A 140 16.42 -2.19 17.43
C TYR A 140 17.36 -2.04 16.23
N GLY A 141 17.76 -0.81 15.88
CA GLY A 141 18.57 -0.49 14.72
C GLY A 141 17.72 -0.17 13.47
N GLU A 142 18.21 0.77 12.66
CA GLU A 142 17.52 1.20 11.42
C GLU A 142 17.36 0.05 10.42
N GLU A 143 18.39 -0.79 10.26
CA GLU A 143 18.38 -1.93 9.36
C GLU A 143 17.28 -2.94 9.73
N GLN A 144 17.17 -3.29 11.01
CA GLN A 144 16.15 -4.22 11.50
C GLN A 144 14.73 -3.66 11.31
N VAL A 145 14.53 -2.38 11.59
CA VAL A 145 13.23 -1.72 11.38
C VAL A 145 12.91 -1.58 9.89
N GLN A 146 13.91 -1.36 9.05
CA GLN A 146 13.73 -1.36 7.60
C GLN A 146 13.35 -2.76 7.09
N ILE A 147 13.97 -3.83 7.61
CA ILE A 147 13.57 -5.21 7.33
C ILE A 147 12.10 -5.42 7.71
N TRP A 148 11.69 -5.11 8.94
CA TRP A 148 10.29 -5.28 9.33
C TRP A 148 9.32 -4.43 8.51
N ARG A 149 9.72 -3.22 8.09
CA ARG A 149 8.85 -2.32 7.30
C ARG A 149 8.75 -2.71 5.84
N ARG A 150 9.85 -3.20 5.25
CA ARG A 150 9.97 -3.32 3.79
C ARG A 150 10.30 -4.71 3.30
N SER A 151 10.92 -5.59 4.10
CA SER A 151 11.21 -6.96 3.68
C SER A 151 9.95 -7.64 3.13
N PHE A 152 10.14 -8.35 2.02
CA PHE A 152 9.07 -9.05 1.35
C PHE A 152 8.54 -10.20 2.20
N ASP A 153 9.43 -11.04 2.74
CA ASP A 153 9.07 -12.30 3.37
C ASP A 153 9.19 -12.30 4.90
N THR A 154 9.99 -11.39 5.47
CA THR A 154 10.29 -11.37 6.90
C THR A 154 9.17 -10.66 7.68
N PRO A 155 8.43 -11.36 8.54
CA PRO A 155 7.37 -10.74 9.34
C PRO A 155 7.93 -9.95 10.52
N PRO A 156 7.16 -9.00 11.07
CA PRO A 156 7.43 -8.43 12.39
C PRO A 156 7.18 -9.46 13.49
N PRO A 157 7.57 -9.17 14.75
CA PRO A 157 7.16 -9.98 15.90
C PRO A 157 5.65 -10.16 15.98
N SER A 158 5.20 -11.32 16.49
CA SER A 158 3.79 -11.58 16.73
C SER A 158 3.19 -10.61 17.74
N MET A 159 1.89 -10.35 17.63
CA MET A 159 1.14 -9.66 18.69
C MET A 159 0.73 -10.67 19.76
N ASP A 160 1.25 -10.50 20.97
CA ASP A 160 0.95 -11.36 22.11
C ASP A 160 -0.33 -10.90 22.85
N THR A 161 -0.91 -11.79 23.66
CA THR A 161 -2.19 -11.54 24.37
C THR A 161 -2.14 -10.41 25.40
N ASP A 162 -0.96 -10.06 25.89
CA ASP A 162 -0.71 -8.95 26.81
C ASP A 162 -0.38 -7.62 26.10
N HIS A 163 -0.35 -7.61 24.76
CA HIS A 163 -0.10 -6.42 23.97
C HIS A 163 -1.20 -5.37 24.19
N ALA A 164 -0.81 -4.10 24.37
CA ALA A 164 -1.71 -3.00 24.75
C ALA A 164 -2.92 -2.80 23.82
N TYR A 165 -2.80 -3.22 22.56
CA TYR A 165 -3.85 -3.12 21.54
C TYR A 165 -4.50 -4.47 21.16
N TYR A 166 -4.15 -5.57 21.84
CA TYR A 166 -4.64 -6.91 21.50
C TYR A 166 -6.17 -6.96 21.50
N ASP A 167 -6.79 -6.58 22.61
CA ASP A 167 -8.25 -6.65 22.79
C ASP A 167 -9.00 -5.79 21.75
N GLN A 168 -8.48 -4.60 21.47
CA GLN A 168 -9.06 -3.66 20.50
C GLN A 168 -8.98 -4.12 19.04
N ILE A 169 -8.13 -5.10 18.73
CA ILE A 169 -7.94 -5.60 17.36
C ILE A 169 -8.55 -7.00 17.24
N VAL A 170 -8.18 -7.92 18.12
CA VAL A 170 -8.57 -9.33 18.04
C VAL A 170 -10.03 -9.55 18.44
N ASN A 171 -10.51 -8.80 19.43
CA ASN A 171 -11.90 -8.91 19.90
C ASN A 171 -12.82 -7.83 19.30
N ASP A 172 -12.36 -7.12 18.26
CA ASP A 172 -13.17 -6.12 17.59
C ASP A 172 -14.37 -6.78 16.88
N PRO A 173 -15.62 -6.33 17.11
CA PRO A 173 -16.81 -6.91 16.50
C PRO A 173 -16.81 -6.97 14.97
N ARG A 174 -15.99 -6.14 14.29
CA ARG A 174 -15.86 -6.19 12.83
C ARG A 174 -15.29 -7.52 12.31
N TYR A 175 -14.58 -8.26 13.16
CA TYR A 175 -13.94 -9.53 12.81
C TYR A 175 -14.70 -10.75 13.36
N LYS A 176 -15.96 -10.56 13.79
CA LYS A 176 -16.76 -11.63 14.39
C LYS A 176 -17.04 -12.79 13.41
N ASP A 177 -17.18 -12.48 12.12
CA ASP A 177 -17.55 -13.44 11.07
C ASP A 177 -16.34 -13.78 10.17
N GLU A 178 -15.51 -12.79 9.83
CA GLU A 178 -14.29 -12.96 9.04
C GLU A 178 -13.15 -12.05 9.52
N PRO A 179 -11.88 -12.47 9.41
CA PRO A 179 -11.42 -13.79 8.96
C PRO A 179 -11.84 -14.91 9.91
N LEU A 180 -11.82 -16.17 9.43
CA LEU A 180 -11.88 -17.31 10.32
C LEU A 180 -10.73 -17.23 11.34
N LYS A 181 -10.91 -17.83 12.51
CA LYS A 181 -9.93 -17.76 13.60
C LYS A 181 -8.53 -18.24 13.17
N GLU A 182 -8.49 -19.23 12.30
CA GLU A 182 -7.26 -19.82 11.74
C GLU A 182 -6.62 -18.93 10.66
N GLU A 183 -7.41 -18.06 10.03
CA GLU A 183 -6.94 -17.07 9.04
C GLU A 183 -6.59 -15.71 9.68
N PHE A 184 -6.98 -15.47 10.94
CA PHE A 184 -6.71 -14.20 11.63
C PHE A 184 -5.20 -14.03 11.87
N PRO A 185 -4.54 -13.03 11.25
CA PRO A 185 -3.10 -12.88 11.37
C PRO A 185 -2.73 -12.16 12.68
N MET A 186 -1.77 -12.72 13.42
CA MET A 186 -1.13 -12.00 14.54
C MET A 186 0.08 -11.18 14.10
N PHE A 187 0.51 -11.33 12.85
CA PHE A 187 1.56 -10.59 12.15
C PHE A 187 1.49 -10.93 10.67
N GLU A 188 2.04 -10.06 9.82
CA GLU A 188 2.16 -10.33 8.39
C GLU A 188 3.51 -9.83 7.87
N SER A 189 4.14 -10.58 6.97
CA SER A 189 5.06 -10.01 5.98
C SER A 189 4.29 -9.42 4.79
N LEU A 190 4.96 -8.73 3.87
CA LEU A 190 4.29 -8.30 2.63
C LEU A 190 3.81 -9.52 1.83
N LYS A 191 4.58 -10.61 1.82
CA LYS A 191 4.19 -11.90 1.22
C LYS A 191 2.91 -12.47 1.83
N LEU A 192 2.80 -12.50 3.16
CA LEU A 192 1.58 -12.97 3.84
C LEU A 192 0.37 -12.05 3.53
N THR A 193 0.58 -10.74 3.53
CA THR A 193 -0.45 -9.78 3.10
C THR A 193 -0.93 -10.05 1.67
N ILE A 194 0.00 -10.31 0.74
CA ILE A 194 -0.31 -10.65 -0.65
C ILE A 194 -1.11 -11.96 -0.74
N GLN A 195 -0.73 -12.98 0.05
CA GLN A 195 -1.40 -14.29 0.04
C GLN A 195 -2.90 -14.19 0.37
N ARG A 196 -3.31 -13.25 1.23
CA ARG A 196 -4.74 -13.02 1.50
C ARG A 196 -5.41 -12.02 0.56
N THR A 197 -4.67 -11.06 0.00
CA THR A 197 -5.21 -9.99 -0.85
C THR A 197 -5.43 -10.47 -2.29
N LEU A 198 -4.54 -11.28 -2.87
CA LEU A 198 -4.68 -11.72 -4.25
C LEU A 198 -5.87 -12.65 -4.52
N PRO A 199 -6.28 -13.56 -3.62
CA PRO A 199 -7.53 -14.29 -3.80
C PRO A 199 -8.72 -13.34 -3.97
N TYR A 200 -8.82 -12.27 -3.17
CA TYR A 200 -9.89 -11.28 -3.34
C TYR A 200 -9.82 -10.54 -4.69
N TRP A 201 -8.61 -10.19 -5.13
CA TRP A 201 -8.41 -9.63 -6.47
C TRP A 201 -8.91 -10.58 -7.57
N ASN A 202 -8.47 -11.84 -7.55
CA ASN A 202 -8.79 -12.83 -8.58
C ASN A 202 -10.24 -13.30 -8.58
N ASP A 203 -10.83 -13.48 -7.39
CA ASP A 203 -12.11 -14.15 -7.23
C ASP A 203 -13.28 -13.16 -7.12
N VAL A 204 -13.01 -11.88 -6.86
CA VAL A 204 -14.04 -10.83 -6.74
C VAL A 204 -13.83 -9.71 -7.76
N ILE A 205 -12.65 -9.09 -7.79
CA ILE A 205 -12.41 -7.91 -8.64
C ILE A 205 -12.36 -8.29 -10.13
N ILE A 206 -11.61 -9.34 -10.50
CA ILE A 206 -11.50 -9.77 -11.90
C ILE A 206 -12.86 -10.16 -12.50
N PRO A 207 -13.75 -10.94 -11.85
CA PRO A 207 -15.10 -11.21 -12.35
C PRO A 207 -15.92 -9.94 -12.62
N GLN A 208 -15.86 -8.95 -11.72
CA GLN A 208 -16.58 -7.70 -11.92
C GLN A 208 -15.99 -6.86 -13.06
N LEU A 209 -14.67 -6.87 -13.25
CA LEU A 209 -14.04 -6.27 -14.43
C LEU A 209 -14.49 -6.98 -15.72
N LYS A 210 -14.61 -8.32 -15.72
CA LYS A 210 -15.13 -9.09 -16.87
C LYS A 210 -16.54 -8.66 -17.26
N GLU A 211 -17.38 -8.29 -16.30
CA GLU A 211 -18.72 -7.74 -16.51
C GLU A 211 -18.72 -6.29 -17.04
N GLY A 212 -17.54 -5.68 -17.21
CA GLY A 212 -17.38 -4.32 -17.73
C GLY A 212 -17.55 -3.23 -16.67
N LYS A 213 -17.53 -3.57 -15.38
CA LYS A 213 -17.70 -2.60 -14.28
C LYS A 213 -16.48 -1.66 -14.18
N GLN A 214 -16.74 -0.38 -13.98
CA GLN A 214 -15.75 0.62 -13.54
C GLN A 214 -15.61 0.54 -12.02
N ILE A 215 -14.43 0.17 -11.52
CA ILE A 215 -14.21 -0.16 -10.10
C ILE A 215 -13.28 0.86 -9.44
N LEU A 216 -13.68 1.34 -8.25
CA LEU A 216 -12.82 2.10 -7.33
C LEU A 216 -12.45 1.24 -6.11
N ILE A 217 -11.16 1.19 -5.76
CA ILE A 217 -10.68 0.48 -4.57
C ILE A 217 -9.95 1.45 -3.64
N ALA A 218 -10.50 1.69 -2.45
CA ALA A 218 -9.84 2.48 -1.40
C ALA A 218 -9.27 1.56 -0.32
N ALA A 219 -7.95 1.47 -0.22
CA ALA A 219 -7.29 0.54 0.69
C ALA A 219 -6.00 1.14 1.29
N HIS A 220 -4.98 0.32 1.50
CA HIS A 220 -3.79 0.66 2.29
C HIS A 220 -2.49 0.47 1.50
N GLY A 221 -1.38 0.95 2.06
CA GLY A 221 -0.09 0.92 1.39
C GLY A 221 0.32 -0.50 1.01
N ASN A 222 0.33 -1.46 1.94
CA ASN A 222 0.87 -2.79 1.64
C ASN A 222 -0.12 -3.70 0.90
N SER A 223 -1.42 -3.58 1.15
CA SER A 223 -2.42 -4.35 0.38
C SER A 223 -2.43 -3.93 -1.09
N LEU A 224 -2.39 -2.62 -1.38
CA LEU A 224 -2.28 -2.13 -2.75
C LEU A 224 -0.92 -2.42 -3.40
N ARG A 225 0.19 -2.31 -2.66
CA ARG A 225 1.51 -2.77 -3.13
C ARG A 225 1.47 -4.24 -3.54
N GLY A 226 0.71 -5.07 -2.83
CA GLY A 226 0.53 -6.46 -3.20
C GLY A 226 -0.14 -6.68 -4.56
N ILE A 227 -1.21 -5.93 -4.84
CA ILE A 227 -1.89 -5.94 -6.14
C ILE A 227 -0.95 -5.41 -7.23
N VAL A 228 -0.28 -4.29 -6.98
CA VAL A 228 0.69 -3.70 -7.92
C VAL A 228 1.83 -4.67 -8.24
N LYS A 229 2.39 -5.36 -7.23
CA LYS A 229 3.43 -6.37 -7.44
C LYS A 229 2.96 -7.45 -8.42
N HIS A 230 1.72 -7.89 -8.29
CA HIS A 230 1.13 -8.91 -9.17
C HIS A 230 0.91 -8.39 -10.58
N LEU A 231 0.34 -7.19 -10.73
CA LEU A 231 0.05 -6.58 -12.03
C LEU A 231 1.32 -6.27 -12.83
N ASP A 232 2.28 -5.60 -12.21
CA ASP A 232 3.52 -5.17 -12.85
C ASP A 232 4.62 -6.26 -12.83
N ASN A 233 4.30 -7.44 -12.30
CA ASN A 233 5.25 -8.56 -12.12
C ASN A 233 6.58 -8.11 -11.47
N LEU A 234 6.48 -7.28 -10.43
CA LEU A 234 7.65 -6.71 -9.78
C LEU A 234 8.43 -7.80 -9.02
N THR A 235 9.76 -7.72 -9.11
CA THR A 235 10.68 -8.49 -8.25
C THR A 235 10.53 -8.07 -6.78
N GLU A 236 11.11 -8.86 -5.88
CA GLU A 236 11.11 -8.54 -4.44
C GLU A 236 11.82 -7.19 -4.18
N ASP A 237 12.97 -6.95 -4.80
CA ASP A 237 13.70 -5.68 -4.66
C ASP A 237 12.93 -4.46 -5.19
N GLN A 238 12.27 -4.61 -6.34
CA GLN A 238 11.45 -3.54 -6.92
C GLN A 238 10.27 -3.20 -6.02
N ILE A 239 9.57 -4.20 -5.48
CA ILE A 239 8.41 -3.92 -4.63
C ILE A 239 8.83 -3.28 -3.31
N MET A 240 10.00 -3.64 -2.75
CA MET A 240 10.54 -3.02 -1.54
C MET A 240 10.78 -1.51 -1.69
N SER A 241 11.10 -1.08 -2.91
CA SER A 241 11.38 0.33 -3.24
C SER A 241 10.13 1.13 -3.60
N LEU A 242 9.03 0.47 -3.96
CA LEU A 242 7.78 1.13 -4.32
C LEU A 242 7.10 1.76 -3.09
N ASN A 243 6.82 3.07 -3.18
CA ASN A 243 6.03 3.80 -2.20
C ASN A 243 4.76 4.34 -2.85
N LEU A 244 3.60 3.93 -2.34
CA LEU A 244 2.32 4.49 -2.76
C LEU A 244 1.99 5.72 -1.90
N PRO A 245 1.84 6.92 -2.50
CA PRO A 245 1.47 8.14 -1.77
C PRO A 245 0.09 8.00 -1.12
N THR A 246 -0.15 8.74 -0.03
CA THR A 246 -1.48 8.81 0.61
C THR A 246 -2.39 9.73 -0.21
N GLY A 247 -3.66 9.34 -0.37
CA GLY A 247 -4.69 10.19 -0.95
C GLY A 247 -4.50 10.59 -2.41
N ILE A 248 -3.61 9.93 -3.15
CA ILE A 248 -3.47 10.13 -4.59
C ILE A 248 -4.00 8.89 -5.31
N PRO A 249 -5.11 8.99 -6.06
CA PRO A 249 -5.60 7.89 -6.88
C PRO A 249 -4.60 7.52 -7.96
N PHE A 250 -4.58 6.25 -8.33
CA PHE A 250 -3.85 5.75 -9.49
C PHE A 250 -4.70 4.76 -10.26
N GLU A 251 -4.53 4.70 -11.56
CA GLU A 251 -5.27 3.82 -12.45
C GLU A 251 -4.37 2.75 -13.07
N TYR A 252 -5.00 1.63 -13.41
CA TYR A 252 -4.49 0.66 -14.37
C TYR A 252 -5.45 0.53 -15.54
N GLU A 253 -4.87 0.44 -16.73
CA GLU A 253 -5.54 -0.01 -17.95
C GLU A 253 -5.09 -1.44 -18.25
N LEU A 254 -6.05 -2.36 -18.32
CA LEU A 254 -5.80 -3.80 -18.44
C LEU A 254 -6.29 -4.33 -19.78
N ASP A 255 -5.55 -5.27 -20.36
CA ASP A 255 -5.93 -6.01 -21.57
C ASP A 255 -7.02 -7.07 -21.28
N GLU A 256 -7.44 -7.79 -22.32
CA GLU A 256 -8.45 -8.86 -22.22
C GLU A 256 -8.08 -10.02 -21.27
N ASN A 257 -6.80 -10.14 -20.92
CA ASN A 257 -6.26 -11.14 -20.00
C ASN A 257 -5.94 -10.54 -18.63
N PHE A 258 -6.47 -9.34 -18.33
CA PHE A 258 -6.27 -8.61 -17.07
C PHE A 258 -4.82 -8.25 -16.78
N LYS A 259 -3.99 -8.14 -17.82
CA LYS A 259 -2.60 -7.70 -17.68
C LYS A 259 -2.50 -6.21 -17.99
N PRO A 260 -1.68 -5.44 -17.26
CA PRO A 260 -1.47 -4.03 -17.57
C PRO A 260 -1.01 -3.81 -19.02
N VAL A 261 -1.67 -2.90 -19.71
CA VAL A 261 -1.20 -2.37 -21.02
C VAL A 261 -0.02 -1.44 -20.79
N VAL A 262 -0.11 -0.65 -19.72
CA VAL A 262 0.93 0.20 -19.14
C VAL A 262 0.88 0.06 -17.61
N SER A 263 2.01 0.28 -16.95
CA SER A 263 2.09 0.34 -15.48
C SER A 263 1.22 1.46 -14.91
N MET A 264 1.06 1.48 -13.58
CA MET A 264 0.17 2.41 -12.88
C MET A 264 0.43 3.88 -13.24
N LYS A 265 -0.66 4.65 -13.34
CA LYS A 265 -0.60 6.10 -13.56
C LYS A 265 -1.29 6.83 -12.41
N PHE A 266 -0.55 7.71 -11.73
CA PHE A 266 -1.13 8.58 -10.70
C PHE A 266 -2.01 9.67 -11.31
N LEU A 267 -3.10 9.99 -10.63
CA LEU A 267 -4.10 10.97 -11.03
C LEU A 267 -3.98 12.21 -10.14
N GLY A 268 -3.24 13.19 -10.64
CA GLY A 268 -2.92 14.46 -9.97
C GLY A 268 -1.85 15.21 -10.76
N ASP A 269 -1.53 16.43 -10.36
CA ASP A 269 -0.40 17.14 -10.96
C ASP A 269 0.94 16.48 -10.56
N GLU A 270 1.90 16.47 -11.48
CA GLU A 270 3.17 15.74 -11.30
C GLU A 270 3.96 16.20 -10.06
N GLU A 271 3.90 17.50 -9.74
CA GLU A 271 4.64 18.07 -8.61
C GLU A 271 4.05 17.58 -7.27
N THR A 272 2.73 17.59 -7.13
CA THR A 272 2.03 17.04 -5.96
C THR A 272 2.30 15.54 -5.80
N VAL A 273 2.24 14.77 -6.90
CA VAL A 273 2.54 13.34 -6.88
C VAL A 273 3.96 13.07 -6.39
N LYS A 274 4.95 13.78 -6.95
CA LYS A 274 6.36 13.64 -6.57
C LYS A 274 6.58 13.96 -5.09
N LYS A 275 6.07 15.10 -4.61
CA LYS A 275 6.17 15.52 -3.20
C LYS A 275 5.55 14.48 -2.25
N ALA A 276 4.40 13.91 -2.61
CA ALA A 276 3.73 12.92 -1.78
C ALA A 276 4.50 11.59 -1.70
N ILE A 277 5.12 11.15 -2.82
CA ILE A 277 5.96 9.94 -2.84
C ILE A 277 7.19 10.13 -1.94
N GLU A 278 7.87 11.27 -2.05
CA GLU A 278 9.03 11.63 -1.23
C GLU A 278 8.67 11.69 0.27
N ALA A 279 7.52 12.27 0.61
CA ALA A 279 7.03 12.32 1.99
C ALA A 279 6.82 10.92 2.60
N VAL A 280 6.25 9.97 1.84
CA VAL A 280 6.09 8.58 2.31
C VAL A 280 7.44 7.89 2.51
N ALA A 281 8.40 8.12 1.60
CA ALA A 281 9.74 7.57 1.74
C ALA A 281 10.47 8.08 3.00
N ALA A 282 10.19 9.32 3.41
CA ALA A 282 10.80 9.96 4.58
C ALA A 282 10.28 9.46 5.94
N GLN A 283 9.07 8.86 6.02
CA GLN A 283 8.45 8.37 7.28
C GLN A 283 9.25 7.27 8.03
N GLY A 284 10.39 6.86 7.49
CA GLY A 284 11.22 5.79 8.02
C GLY A 284 12.62 6.18 8.47
N LYS A 285 13.03 7.43 8.21
CA LYS A 285 14.36 7.90 8.54
C LYS A 285 14.34 8.46 9.97
N ALA A 286 15.43 8.28 10.72
CA ALA A 286 15.62 9.03 11.95
C ALA A 286 15.53 10.54 11.65
N LYS A 287 14.87 11.29 12.53
CA LYS A 287 14.90 12.76 12.51
C LYS A 287 16.04 13.24 13.39
#